data_AF-A0A3D0TJA6-F1
#
_entry.id   AF-A0A3D0TJA6-F1
#
_cell.length_a   1.000
_cell.length_b   1.000
_cell.length_c   1.000
_cell.angle_alpha   90.00
_cell.angle_beta   90.00
_cell.angle_gamma   90.00
#
_symmetry.space_group_name_H-M   'P 1'
#
loop_
_entity.id
_entity.type
_entity.pdbx_description
1 polymer ?
#
loop_
_entity_poly.entity_id
_entity_poly.type
_entity_poly.pdbx_seq_one_letter_code
_entity_poly.pdbx_strand_id
1 'polypeptide(L)'
;MSSYQYRCSDESILLPFLKKNVFSVLHRFIPYGVPANYLTLVSIFVIWSCFLYFIGIDTADEGDIIIAFFAIIIYVIFDHFDGLQAKITATGSPLGEILDHYSDVFNGSIILYLFFRILQIELDWIFYLAIWLNLVAFTLTYLEQSIQKELHFGKIGSLEGVVLILLIICSFMTSQGKTFWLEYTMLDMPVYVFLVLGLI
;
A
#
# COMPACT_ATOMS: atom_id res chain seq x y z
N MET A 1 8.01 -34.07 -6.76
CA MET A 1 8.11 -32.78 -6.05
C MET A 1 6.76 -32.12 -6.16
N SER A 2 6.05 -31.87 -5.05
CA SER A 2 4.80 -31.11 -5.13
C SER A 2 5.14 -29.70 -5.61
N SER A 3 4.48 -29.21 -6.65
CA SER A 3 4.53 -27.79 -6.99
C SER A 3 4.12 -26.99 -5.76
N TYR A 4 4.95 -26.06 -5.33
CA TYR A 4 4.59 -25.14 -4.25
C TYR A 4 3.29 -24.43 -4.62
N GLN A 5 2.33 -24.40 -3.70
CA GLN A 5 1.02 -23.82 -3.93
C GLN A 5 0.73 -22.80 -2.84
N TYR A 6 0.83 -21.54 -3.21
CA TYR A 6 0.43 -20.42 -2.38
C TYR A 6 -1.09 -20.46 -2.14
N ARG A 7 -1.50 -20.35 -0.88
CA ARG A 7 -2.91 -20.33 -0.45
C ARG A 7 -3.21 -18.99 0.20
N CYS A 8 -4.15 -18.27 -0.39
CA CYS A 8 -4.61 -16.98 0.09
C CYS A 8 -6.12 -16.89 -0.10
N SER A 9 -6.82 -16.58 0.99
CA SER A 9 -8.23 -16.23 1.01
C SER A 9 -8.35 -14.75 1.31
N ASP A 10 -8.79 -13.98 0.31
CA ASP A 10 -8.90 -12.53 0.41
C ASP A 10 -10.37 -12.10 0.29
N GLU A 11 -10.90 -11.56 1.38
CA GLU A 11 -12.28 -11.06 1.49
C GLU A 11 -12.38 -9.53 1.34
N SER A 12 -11.30 -8.85 0.94
CA SER A 12 -11.24 -7.40 0.76
C SER A 12 -12.41 -6.90 -0.08
N ILE A 13 -13.11 -5.88 0.39
CA ILE A 13 -14.32 -5.35 -0.24
C ILE A 13 -14.00 -4.80 -1.64
N LEU A 14 -12.86 -4.14 -1.80
CA LEU A 14 -12.49 -3.48 -3.06
C LEU A 14 -11.84 -4.43 -4.06
N LEU A 15 -11.21 -5.52 -3.60
CA LEU A 15 -10.45 -6.40 -4.47
C LEU A 15 -11.26 -6.98 -5.63
N PRO A 16 -12.51 -7.50 -5.47
CA PRO A 16 -13.28 -8.02 -6.60
C PRO A 16 -13.49 -6.99 -7.72
N PHE A 17 -13.74 -5.74 -7.35
CA PHE A 17 -13.90 -4.64 -8.30
C PHE A 17 -12.58 -4.26 -8.95
N LEU A 18 -11.52 -4.01 -8.16
CA LEU A 18 -10.22 -3.59 -8.66
C LEU A 18 -9.55 -4.67 -9.50
N LYS A 19 -9.63 -5.94 -9.08
CA LYS A 19 -9.10 -7.07 -9.83
C LYS A 19 -9.74 -7.18 -11.20
N LYS A 20 -11.06 -7.08 -11.29
CA LYS A 20 -11.81 -7.20 -12.56
C LYS A 20 -11.55 -6.01 -13.50
N ASN A 21 -11.59 -4.79 -12.97
CA ASN A 21 -11.65 -3.59 -13.80
C ASN A 21 -10.29 -2.90 -13.98
N VAL A 22 -9.33 -3.13 -13.07
CA VAL A 22 -8.02 -2.47 -13.06
C VAL A 22 -6.92 -3.51 -13.24
N PHE A 23 -6.68 -4.37 -12.25
CA PHE A 23 -5.49 -5.23 -12.25
C PHE A 23 -5.46 -6.22 -13.41
N SER A 24 -6.53 -6.97 -13.65
CA SER A 24 -6.59 -7.93 -14.76
C SER A 24 -6.64 -7.28 -16.14
N VAL A 25 -7.05 -6.01 -16.24
CA VAL A 25 -7.03 -5.27 -17.51
C VAL A 25 -5.61 -4.82 -17.82
N LEU A 26 -4.96 -4.19 -16.85
CA LEU A 26 -3.61 -3.65 -17.02
C LEU A 26 -2.55 -4.77 -17.10
N HIS A 27 -2.73 -5.89 -16.38
CA HIS A 27 -1.82 -7.03 -16.43
C HIS A 27 -1.71 -7.63 -17.84
N ARG A 28 -2.70 -7.46 -18.72
CA ARG A 28 -2.64 -7.95 -20.12
C ARG A 28 -1.48 -7.36 -20.92
N PHE A 29 -0.92 -6.24 -20.47
CA PHE A 29 0.22 -5.60 -21.09
C PHE A 29 1.57 -6.14 -20.58
N ILE A 30 1.57 -7.02 -19.56
CA ILE A 30 2.79 -7.64 -19.04
C ILE A 30 3.14 -8.88 -19.88
N PRO A 31 4.32 -8.94 -20.51
CA PRO A 31 4.73 -10.11 -21.29
C PRO A 31 4.91 -11.36 -20.40
N TYR A 32 4.55 -12.53 -20.92
CA TYR A 32 4.72 -13.83 -20.23
C TYR A 32 6.16 -14.13 -19.80
N GLY A 33 7.16 -13.58 -20.49
CA GLY A 33 8.58 -13.77 -20.15
C GLY A 33 9.05 -12.98 -18.93
N VAL A 34 8.24 -12.06 -18.40
CA VAL A 34 8.58 -11.28 -17.21
C VAL A 34 8.33 -12.13 -15.95
N PRO A 35 9.35 -12.38 -15.11
CA PRO A 35 9.16 -13.11 -13.86
C PRO A 35 8.29 -12.34 -12.86
N ALA A 36 7.46 -13.03 -12.09
CA ALA A 36 6.64 -12.42 -11.03
C ALA A 36 7.49 -11.59 -10.05
N ASN A 37 8.58 -12.17 -9.52
CA ASN A 37 9.48 -11.49 -8.60
C ASN A 37 10.10 -10.20 -9.17
N TYR A 38 10.22 -10.07 -10.50
CA TYR A 38 10.70 -8.83 -11.12
C TYR A 38 9.65 -7.71 -10.97
N LEU A 39 8.37 -8.03 -11.03
CA LEU A 39 7.28 -7.07 -10.82
C LEU A 39 7.27 -6.57 -9.37
N THR A 40 7.48 -7.46 -8.39
CA THR A 40 7.70 -7.09 -6.98
C THR A 40 8.90 -6.16 -6.83
N LEU A 41 10.03 -6.45 -7.50
CA LEU A 41 11.21 -5.57 -7.45
C LEU A 41 10.95 -4.19 -8.06
N VAL A 42 10.13 -4.10 -9.11
CA VAL A 42 9.70 -2.81 -9.68
C VAL A 42 8.83 -2.04 -8.69
N SER A 43 7.87 -2.70 -8.04
CA SER A 43 7.01 -2.06 -7.03
C SER A 43 7.85 -1.50 -5.87
N ILE A 44 8.78 -2.31 -5.34
CA ILE A 44 9.76 -1.91 -4.33
C ILE A 44 10.58 -0.71 -4.81
N PHE A 45 11.18 -0.80 -6.00
CA PHE A 45 12.05 0.27 -6.49
C PHE A 45 11.33 1.61 -6.61
N VAL A 46 10.08 1.61 -7.10
CA VAL A 46 9.27 2.83 -7.26
C VAL A 46 8.96 3.46 -5.91
N ILE A 47 8.42 2.68 -4.96
CA ILE A 47 7.98 3.22 -3.68
C ILE A 47 9.14 3.64 -2.79
N TRP A 48 10.26 2.88 -2.82
CA TRP A 48 11.47 3.24 -2.09
C TRP A 48 12.18 4.46 -2.69
N SER A 49 12.18 4.62 -4.01
CA SER A 49 12.72 5.84 -4.64
C SER A 49 11.91 7.07 -4.23
N CYS A 50 10.58 6.95 -4.19
CA CYS A 50 9.70 8.01 -3.69
C CYS A 50 9.97 8.31 -2.21
N PHE A 51 10.13 7.29 -1.38
CA PHE A 51 10.47 7.45 0.04
C PHE A 51 11.79 8.22 0.23
N LEU A 52 12.86 7.80 -0.45
CA LEU A 52 14.17 8.43 -0.37
C LEU A 52 14.13 9.89 -0.83
N TYR A 53 13.34 10.18 -1.86
CA TYR A 53 13.08 11.55 -2.31
C TYR A 53 12.42 12.38 -1.20
N PHE A 54 11.36 11.87 -0.59
CA PHE A 54 10.62 12.58 0.47
C PHE A 54 11.43 12.79 1.76
N ILE A 55 12.40 11.92 2.06
CA ILE A 55 13.35 12.16 3.17
C ILE A 55 14.21 13.42 2.91
N GLY A 56 14.52 13.71 1.65
CA GLY A 56 15.42 14.80 1.28
C GLY A 56 14.76 16.18 1.13
N ILE A 57 13.43 16.27 1.22
CA ILE A 57 12.68 17.53 1.14
C ILE A 57 12.13 17.90 2.52
N ASP A 58 11.94 19.19 2.80
CA ASP A 58 11.36 19.67 4.05
C ASP A 58 9.83 19.75 3.97
N THR A 59 9.31 20.31 2.88
CA THR A 59 7.87 20.49 2.64
C THR A 59 7.53 20.02 1.23
N ALA A 60 6.42 19.28 1.10
CA ALA A 60 5.95 18.78 -0.17
C ALA A 60 5.19 19.87 -0.94
N ASP A 61 5.59 20.13 -2.18
CA ASP A 61 4.87 20.99 -3.12
C ASP A 61 3.86 20.21 -3.98
N GLU A 62 3.20 20.88 -4.92
CA GLU A 62 2.19 20.24 -5.78
C GLU A 62 2.77 19.16 -6.70
N GLY A 63 4.02 19.34 -7.18
CA GLY A 63 4.73 18.34 -7.97
C GLY A 63 5.04 17.10 -7.15
N ASP A 64 5.48 17.27 -5.91
CA ASP A 64 5.79 16.18 -4.99
C ASP A 64 4.57 15.31 -4.69
N ILE A 65 3.41 15.95 -4.47
CA ILE A 65 2.15 15.26 -4.22
C ILE A 65 1.74 14.41 -5.43
N ILE A 66 1.92 14.92 -6.64
CA ILE A 66 1.65 14.19 -7.88
C ILE A 66 2.60 13.00 -8.02
N ILE A 67 3.89 13.18 -7.76
CA ILE A 67 4.89 12.12 -7.79
C ILE A 67 4.50 11.00 -6.82
N ALA A 68 4.19 11.33 -5.57
CA ALA A 68 3.80 10.33 -4.58
C ALA A 68 2.49 9.62 -4.94
N PHE A 69 1.49 10.35 -5.43
CA PHE A 69 0.21 9.77 -5.87
C PHE A 69 0.42 8.69 -6.95
N PHE A 70 1.21 9.01 -7.99
CA PHE A 70 1.51 8.02 -9.03
C PHE A 70 2.44 6.92 -8.56
N ALA A 71 3.42 7.20 -7.70
CA ALA A 71 4.30 6.18 -7.13
C ALA A 71 3.51 5.13 -6.33
N ILE A 72 2.56 5.56 -5.50
CA ILE A 72 1.68 4.67 -4.73
C ILE A 72 0.78 3.85 -5.66
N ILE A 73 0.19 4.47 -6.69
CA ILE A 73 -0.63 3.74 -7.69
C ILE A 73 0.20 2.67 -8.42
N ILE A 74 1.40 3.02 -8.87
CA ILE A 74 2.30 2.09 -9.57
C ILE A 74 2.68 0.95 -8.64
N TYR A 75 3.04 1.25 -7.38
CA TYR A 75 3.29 0.24 -6.36
C TYR A 75 2.11 -0.74 -6.26
N VAL A 76 0.90 -0.25 -5.94
CA VAL A 76 -0.29 -1.12 -5.74
C VAL A 76 -0.56 -1.99 -6.97
N ILE A 77 -0.43 -1.44 -8.17
CA ILE A 77 -0.65 -2.17 -9.41
C ILE A 77 0.39 -3.28 -9.59
N PHE A 78 1.68 -2.98 -9.45
CA PHE A 78 2.76 -3.94 -9.70
C PHE A 78 2.85 -5.02 -8.62
N ASP A 79 2.55 -4.65 -7.38
CA ASP A 79 2.36 -5.55 -6.26
C ASP A 79 1.28 -6.60 -6.57
N HIS A 80 0.11 -6.18 -7.05
CA HIS A 80 -0.93 -7.13 -7.47
C HIS A 80 -0.58 -7.91 -8.75
N PHE A 81 0.31 -7.39 -9.59
CA PHE A 81 0.71 -8.08 -10.82
C PHE A 81 1.57 -9.29 -10.55
N ASP A 82 2.41 -9.30 -9.52
CA ASP A 82 3.27 -10.46 -9.27
C ASP A 82 2.47 -11.74 -8.99
N GLY A 83 1.39 -11.64 -8.22
CA GLY A 83 0.54 -12.77 -7.85
C GLY A 83 -0.32 -13.22 -9.03
N LEU A 84 -0.77 -12.28 -9.88
CA LEU A 84 -1.43 -12.60 -11.15
C LEU A 84 -0.46 -13.32 -12.10
N GLN A 85 0.74 -12.79 -12.25
CA GLN A 85 1.77 -13.34 -13.12
C GLN A 85 2.18 -14.74 -12.65
N ALA A 86 2.51 -14.91 -11.37
CA ALA A 86 2.91 -16.19 -10.78
C ALA A 86 1.86 -17.28 -10.95
N LYS A 87 0.57 -16.93 -10.86
CA LYS A 87 -0.56 -17.85 -11.09
C LYS A 87 -0.65 -18.24 -12.57
N ILE A 88 -0.51 -17.29 -13.48
CA ILE A 88 -0.62 -17.52 -14.93
C ILE A 88 0.57 -18.31 -15.48
N THR A 89 1.79 -18.02 -15.01
CA THR A 89 3.02 -18.70 -15.45
C THR A 89 3.31 -19.99 -14.67
N ALA A 90 2.53 -20.29 -13.63
CA ALA A 90 2.77 -21.39 -12.70
C ALA A 90 4.18 -21.37 -12.07
N THR A 91 4.70 -20.17 -11.79
CA THR A 91 6.04 -19.95 -11.21
C THR A 91 6.01 -19.51 -9.75
N GLY A 92 4.90 -19.72 -9.04
CA GLY A 92 4.82 -19.46 -7.60
C GLY A 92 5.90 -20.21 -6.82
N SER A 93 6.54 -19.54 -5.86
CA SER A 93 7.63 -20.12 -5.07
C SER A 93 7.68 -19.55 -3.65
N PRO A 94 8.27 -20.26 -2.66
CA PRO A 94 8.46 -19.73 -1.32
C PRO A 94 9.31 -18.46 -1.28
N LEU A 95 10.29 -18.34 -2.19
CA LEU A 95 11.11 -17.14 -2.28
C LEU A 95 10.31 -15.93 -2.77
N GLY A 96 9.43 -16.13 -3.76
CA GLY A 96 8.55 -15.07 -4.25
C GLY A 96 7.58 -14.61 -3.16
N GLU A 97 6.97 -15.54 -2.44
CA GLU A 97 6.11 -15.25 -1.28
C GLU A 97 6.86 -14.45 -0.20
N ILE A 98 8.07 -14.86 0.19
CA ILE A 98 8.86 -14.13 1.18
C ILE A 98 9.21 -12.72 0.69
N LEU A 99 9.55 -12.56 -0.59
CA LEU A 99 9.88 -11.26 -1.17
C LEU A 99 8.68 -10.30 -1.12
N ASP A 100 7.52 -10.78 -1.55
CA ASP A 100 6.24 -10.07 -1.54
C ASP A 100 5.83 -9.66 -0.12
N HIS A 101 5.75 -10.64 0.78
CA HIS A 101 5.33 -10.40 2.15
C HIS A 101 6.27 -9.48 2.92
N TYR A 102 7.58 -9.63 2.73
CA TYR A 102 8.57 -8.76 3.38
C TYR A 102 8.46 -7.34 2.85
N SER A 103 8.30 -7.17 1.54
CA SER A 103 8.09 -5.89 0.87
C SER A 103 6.87 -5.16 1.41
N ASP A 104 5.74 -5.85 1.57
CA ASP A 104 4.48 -5.27 2.07
C ASP A 104 4.60 -4.60 3.44
N VAL A 105 5.37 -5.19 4.37
CA VAL A 105 5.58 -4.62 5.71
C VAL A 105 6.22 -3.23 5.62
N PHE A 106 7.25 -3.08 4.78
CA PHE A 106 7.95 -1.81 4.62
C PHE A 106 7.15 -0.84 3.77
N ASN A 107 6.52 -1.32 2.68
CA ASN A 107 5.77 -0.46 1.78
C ASN A 107 4.55 0.15 2.48
N GLY A 108 3.85 -0.58 3.33
CA GLY A 108 2.78 -0.03 4.18
C GLY A 108 3.29 1.10 5.09
N SER A 109 4.45 0.91 5.71
CA SER A 109 5.08 1.92 6.56
C SER A 109 5.53 3.15 5.77
N ILE A 110 6.06 2.97 4.56
CA ILE A 110 6.44 4.04 3.64
C ILE A 110 5.21 4.84 3.20
N ILE A 111 4.09 4.18 2.89
CA ILE A 111 2.86 4.87 2.47
C ILE A 111 2.32 5.73 3.61
N LEU A 112 2.35 5.24 4.85
CA LEU A 112 2.00 6.06 6.02
C LEU A 112 2.95 7.25 6.17
N TYR A 113 4.25 7.06 6.00
CA TYR A 113 5.19 8.17 6.00
C TYR A 113 4.88 9.21 4.91
N LEU A 114 4.67 8.79 3.67
CA LEU A 114 4.31 9.68 2.57
C LEU A 114 3.00 10.42 2.86
N PHE A 115 2.01 9.75 3.42
CA PHE A 115 0.75 10.37 3.84
C PHE A 115 0.97 11.52 4.82
N PHE A 116 1.75 11.31 5.89
CA PHE A 116 2.07 12.38 6.85
C PHE A 116 2.84 13.52 6.20
N ARG A 117 3.82 13.23 5.32
CA ARG A 117 4.61 14.26 4.63
C ARG A 117 3.80 15.09 3.65
N ILE A 118 2.91 14.47 2.87
CA ILE A 118 2.02 15.14 1.90
C ILE A 118 1.05 16.07 2.65
N LEU A 119 0.44 15.59 3.73
CA LEU A 119 -0.47 16.39 4.54
C LEU A 119 0.25 17.40 5.47
N GLN A 120 1.59 17.44 5.44
CA GLN A 120 2.41 18.31 6.27
C GLN A 120 2.11 18.17 7.77
N ILE A 121 1.77 16.94 8.18
CA ILE A 121 1.52 16.60 9.59
C ILE A 121 2.87 16.36 10.26
N GLU A 122 3.05 16.91 11.46
CA GLU A 122 4.24 16.66 12.26
C GLU A 122 4.42 15.15 12.54
N LEU A 123 5.67 14.68 12.45
CA LEU A 123 6.02 13.28 12.74
C LEU A 123 6.16 13.06 14.23
N ASP A 124 5.05 13.21 14.96
CA ASP A 124 4.97 13.11 16.40
C ASP A 124 4.53 11.71 16.88
N TRP A 125 4.02 11.61 18.11
CA TRP A 125 3.58 10.35 18.69
C TRP A 125 2.47 9.66 17.88
N ILE A 126 1.62 10.39 17.15
CA ILE A 126 0.55 9.82 16.32
C ILE A 126 1.17 9.10 15.12
N PHE A 127 2.19 9.69 14.51
CA PHE A 127 2.94 9.06 13.42
C PHE A 127 3.58 7.74 13.88
N TYR A 128 4.30 7.77 15.01
CA TYR A 128 4.95 6.57 15.52
C TYR A 128 3.94 5.47 15.92
N LEU A 129 2.79 5.87 16.47
CA LEU A 129 1.71 4.95 16.79
C LEU A 129 1.13 4.29 15.53
N ALA A 130 0.87 5.07 14.46
CA ALA A 130 0.37 4.54 13.19
C ALA A 130 1.35 3.55 12.54
N ILE A 131 2.65 3.87 12.52
CA ILE A 131 3.68 2.95 12.04
C ILE A 131 3.72 1.68 12.89
N TRP A 132 3.70 1.80 14.22
CA TRP A 132 3.74 0.66 15.12
C TRP A 132 2.55 -0.28 14.90
N LEU A 133 1.35 0.26 14.75
CA LEU A 133 0.14 -0.53 14.51
C LEU A 133 0.15 -1.23 13.15
N ASN A 134 0.64 -0.56 12.10
CA ASN A 134 0.86 -1.19 10.80
C ASN A 134 1.80 -2.41 10.91
N LEU A 135 2.92 -2.26 11.62
CA LEU A 135 3.87 -3.36 11.84
C LEU A 135 3.24 -4.51 12.65
N VAL A 136 2.47 -4.20 13.68
CA VAL A 136 1.74 -5.20 14.49
C VAL A 136 0.71 -5.92 13.63
N ALA A 137 -0.08 -5.21 12.82
CA ALA A 137 -1.10 -5.79 11.96
C ALA A 137 -0.49 -6.80 10.97
N PHE A 138 0.55 -6.41 10.22
CA PHE A 138 1.26 -7.33 9.33
C PHE A 138 1.89 -8.51 10.08
N THR A 139 2.48 -8.27 11.26
CA THR A 139 3.06 -9.34 12.08
C THR A 139 2.01 -10.36 12.49
N LEU A 140 0.82 -9.91 12.91
CA LEU A 140 -0.29 -10.80 13.28
C LEU A 140 -0.81 -11.58 12.07
N THR A 141 -0.97 -10.92 10.91
CA THR A 141 -1.38 -11.57 9.66
C THR A 141 -0.42 -12.69 9.26
N TYR A 142 0.90 -12.43 9.28
CA TYR A 142 1.89 -13.45 8.90
C TYR A 142 2.09 -14.50 10.00
N LEU A 143 1.90 -14.16 11.27
CA LEU A 143 1.88 -15.15 12.35
C LEU A 143 0.70 -16.11 12.17
N GLU A 144 -0.49 -15.60 11.90
CA GLU A 144 -1.67 -16.41 11.59
C GLU A 144 -1.42 -17.31 10.39
N GLN A 145 -0.87 -16.75 9.30
CA GLN A 145 -0.49 -17.52 8.13
C GLN A 145 0.50 -18.64 8.47
N SER A 146 1.50 -18.36 9.31
CA SER A 146 2.50 -19.35 9.71
C SER A 146 1.88 -20.55 10.45
N ILE A 147 0.75 -20.33 11.13
CA ILE A 147 0.00 -21.34 11.89
C ILE A 147 -1.00 -22.06 10.97
N GLN A 148 -1.83 -21.31 10.23
CA GLN A 148 -2.92 -21.84 9.39
C GLN A 148 -2.44 -22.40 8.04
N LYS A 149 -1.23 -22.02 7.60
CA LYS A 149 -0.67 -22.31 6.27
C LYS A 149 -1.50 -21.74 5.11
N GLU A 150 -2.27 -20.70 5.38
CA GLU A 150 -3.09 -19.95 4.45
C GLU A 150 -3.11 -18.48 4.89
N LEU A 151 -2.94 -17.57 3.93
CA LEU A 151 -3.00 -16.13 4.19
C LEU A 151 -4.45 -15.68 4.14
N HIS A 152 -4.92 -15.01 5.19
CA HIS A 152 -6.28 -14.52 5.29
C HIS A 152 -6.29 -12.99 5.34
N PHE A 153 -6.96 -12.36 4.38
CA PHE A 153 -7.27 -10.94 4.42
C PHE A 153 -8.75 -10.74 4.69
N GLY A 154 -9.04 -9.93 5.72
CA GLY A 154 -10.41 -9.55 6.07
C GLY A 154 -11.00 -8.55 5.09
N LYS A 155 -12.24 -8.14 5.36
CA LYS A 155 -13.01 -7.23 4.49
C LYS A 155 -12.42 -5.82 4.37
N ILE A 156 -11.80 -5.34 5.45
CA ILE A 156 -11.12 -4.05 5.50
C ILE A 156 -9.68 -4.37 5.86
N GLY A 157 -8.79 -4.25 4.88
CA GLY A 157 -7.38 -4.56 5.02
C GLY A 157 -6.48 -3.46 4.47
N SER A 158 -5.26 -3.86 4.14
CA SER A 158 -4.23 -2.98 3.58
C SER A 158 -4.68 -2.32 2.27
N LEU A 159 -5.37 -3.06 1.40
CA LEU A 159 -5.87 -2.54 0.12
C LEU A 159 -6.86 -1.38 0.32
N GLU A 160 -7.86 -1.56 1.18
CA GLU A 160 -8.82 -0.50 1.52
C GLU A 160 -8.12 0.72 2.13
N GLY A 161 -7.16 0.50 3.02
CA GLY A 161 -6.35 1.55 3.63
C GLY A 161 -5.58 2.37 2.58
N VAL A 162 -4.87 1.71 1.65
CA VAL A 162 -4.10 2.40 0.61
C VAL A 162 -5.02 3.14 -0.37
N VAL A 163 -6.17 2.58 -0.74
CA VAL A 163 -7.16 3.28 -1.59
C VAL A 163 -7.71 4.51 -0.89
N LEU A 164 -8.00 4.42 0.41
CA LEU A 164 -8.45 5.58 1.20
C LEU A 164 -7.37 6.68 1.23
N ILE A 165 -6.11 6.32 1.44
CA ILE A 165 -4.98 7.25 1.39
C ILE A 165 -4.88 7.93 0.02
N LEU A 166 -5.01 7.18 -1.08
CA LEU A 166 -5.01 7.74 -2.44
C LEU A 166 -6.17 8.73 -2.66
N LEU A 167 -7.37 8.44 -2.15
CA LEU A 167 -8.51 9.36 -2.24
C LEU A 167 -8.26 10.65 -1.47
N ILE A 168 -7.64 10.56 -0.29
CA ILE A 168 -7.29 11.74 0.52
C ILE A 168 -6.23 12.57 -0.20
N ILE A 169 -5.15 11.96 -0.68
CA ILE A 169 -4.11 12.65 -1.45
C ILE A 169 -4.72 13.35 -2.67
N CYS A 170 -5.60 12.67 -3.41
CA CYS A 170 -6.32 13.25 -4.54
C CYS A 170 -7.14 14.48 -4.14
N SER A 171 -7.87 14.41 -3.02
CA SER A 171 -8.62 15.56 -2.51
C SER A 171 -7.70 16.72 -2.11
N PHE A 172 -6.53 16.43 -1.53
CA PHE A 172 -5.54 17.41 -1.09
C PHE A 172 -4.84 18.14 -2.26
N MET A 173 -4.96 17.63 -3.50
CA MET A 173 -4.51 18.36 -4.70
C MET A 173 -5.38 19.60 -5.02
N THR A 174 -6.55 19.73 -4.39
CA THR A 174 -7.44 20.89 -4.57
C THR A 174 -7.30 21.88 -3.41
N SER A 175 -7.49 23.17 -3.68
CA SER A 175 -7.48 24.20 -2.62
C SER A 175 -8.53 23.92 -1.53
N GLN A 176 -9.72 23.47 -1.93
CA GLN A 176 -10.81 23.10 -1.02
C GLN A 176 -10.43 21.91 -0.13
N GLY A 177 -9.77 20.89 -0.69
CA GLY A 177 -9.29 19.76 0.09
C GLY A 177 -8.18 20.15 1.06
N LYS A 178 -7.22 20.99 0.66
CA LYS A 178 -6.19 21.51 1.57
C LYS A 178 -6.83 22.20 2.78
N THR A 179 -7.77 23.12 2.55
CA THR A 179 -8.53 23.78 3.62
C THR A 179 -9.30 22.78 4.49
N PHE A 180 -9.96 21.79 3.89
CA PHE A 180 -10.71 20.78 4.64
C PHE A 180 -9.81 19.96 5.58
N TRP A 181 -8.64 19.52 5.11
CA TRP A 181 -7.76 18.66 5.92
C TRP A 181 -6.94 19.44 6.95
N LEU A 182 -6.55 20.68 6.65
CA LEU A 182 -5.65 21.48 7.50
C LEU A 182 -6.38 22.45 8.44
N GLU A 183 -7.46 23.09 7.97
CA GLU A 183 -8.10 24.19 8.71
C GLU A 183 -9.39 23.74 9.41
N TYR A 184 -10.10 22.74 8.88
CA TYR A 184 -11.31 22.26 9.53
C TYR A 184 -10.97 21.44 10.78
N THR A 185 -11.68 21.71 11.86
CA THR A 185 -11.53 20.99 13.12
C THR A 185 -12.86 20.33 13.51
N MET A 186 -12.76 19.16 14.13
CA MET A 186 -13.87 18.44 14.73
C MET A 186 -13.48 18.13 16.18
N LEU A 187 -14.35 18.46 17.15
CA LEU A 187 -14.03 18.34 18.58
C LEU A 187 -12.68 18.99 18.96
N ASP A 188 -12.42 20.19 18.41
CA ASP A 188 -11.18 20.97 18.61
C ASP A 188 -9.88 20.28 18.13
N MET A 189 -9.99 19.19 17.36
CA MET A 189 -8.87 18.48 16.75
C MET A 189 -8.95 18.56 15.22
N PRO A 190 -7.82 18.62 14.48
CA PRO A 190 -7.84 18.55 13.03
C PRO A 190 -8.48 17.27 12.50
N VAL A 191 -9.20 17.34 11.37
CA VAL A 191 -9.93 16.18 10.80
C VAL A 191 -9.01 14.98 10.55
N TYR A 192 -7.77 15.20 10.13
CA TYR A 192 -6.82 14.13 9.86
C TYR A 192 -6.55 13.24 11.09
N VAL A 193 -6.70 13.77 12.32
CA VAL A 193 -6.48 13.00 13.56
C VAL A 193 -7.50 11.88 13.69
N PHE A 194 -8.77 12.14 13.39
CA PHE A 194 -9.82 11.10 13.41
C PHE A 194 -9.59 10.05 12.34
N LEU A 195 -8.96 10.43 11.24
CA LEU A 195 -8.65 9.53 10.15
C LEU A 195 -7.47 8.61 10.52
N VAL A 196 -6.42 9.17 11.12
CA VAL A 196 -5.32 8.36 11.65
C VAL A 196 -5.82 7.44 12.77
N LEU A 197 -6.66 7.93 13.68
CA LEU A 197 -7.26 7.10 14.73
C LEU A 197 -8.22 6.03 14.18
N GLY A 198 -8.86 6.25 13.03
CA GLY A 198 -9.69 5.25 12.37
C GLY A 198 -8.93 4.26 11.50
N LEU A 199 -7.68 4.57 11.14
CA LEU A 199 -6.72 3.67 10.49
C LEU A 199 -5.94 2.81 11.50
N ILE A 200 -6.02 3.18 12.79
CA ILE A 200 -5.44 2.53 13.97
C ILE A 200 -6.45 1.52 14.56
#